data_AF-V6I9D9-F1
#
_entry.id   AF-V6I9D9-F1
#
_cell.length_a   1.000
_cell.length_b   1.000
_cell.length_c   1.000
_cell.angle_alpha   90.00
_cell.angle_beta   90.00
_cell.angle_gamma   90.00
#
_symmetry.space_group_name_H-M   'P 1'
#
loop_
_entity.id
_entity.type
_entity.pdbx_description
1 polymer ?
#
loop_
_entity_poly.entity_id
_entity_poly.type
_entity_poly.pdbx_seq_one_letter_code
_entity_poly.pdbx_strand_id
1 'polypeptide(L)' 'MEVEETKRKQGYVLGEAVRDKRTGQKMYVDATWSLEIKCVYYDPVTDKLVKLEVPYEALEKVEERRKVRTEFRNEVSD' A
#
# COMPACT_ATOMS: atom_id res chain seq x y z
N MET A 1 -27.98 -11.00 1.45
CA MET A 1 -26.95 -9.95 1.64
C MET A 1 -25.73 -10.44 0.89
N GLU A 2 -25.66 -10.14 -0.41
CA GLU A 2 -24.53 -10.50 -1.26
C GLU A 2 -23.47 -9.42 -1.04
N VAL A 3 -22.49 -9.72 -0.19
CA VAL A 3 -21.32 -8.85 -0.03
C VAL A 3 -20.57 -8.95 -1.35
N GLU A 4 -20.64 -7.89 -2.14
CA GLU A 4 -19.93 -7.72 -3.40
C GLU A 4 -18.45 -8.08 -3.21
N GLU A 5 -18.12 -9.33 -3.51
CA GLU A 5 -16.75 -9.77 -3.73
C GLU A 5 -16.27 -9.28 -5.10
N THR A 6 -16.37 -7.98 -5.36
CA THR A 6 -15.38 -7.30 -6.21
C THR A 6 -14.10 -7.18 -5.41
N LYS A 7 -13.63 -8.33 -4.90
CA LYS A 7 -12.37 -8.53 -4.22
C LYS A 7 -11.32 -8.08 -5.20
N ARG A 8 -10.81 -6.88 -4.93
CA ARG A 8 -9.49 -6.37 -5.33
C ARG A 8 -8.45 -7.45 -4.98
N LYS A 9 -8.37 -8.52 -5.76
CA LYS A 9 -7.28 -9.51 -5.71
C LYS A 9 -6.02 -8.96 -6.39
N GLN A 10 -5.91 -7.64 -6.50
CA GLN A 10 -4.64 -6.99 -6.73
C GLN A 10 -3.85 -7.11 -5.43
N GLY A 11 -3.12 -8.22 -5.35
CA GLY A 11 -2.11 -8.44 -4.33
C GLY A 11 -1.19 -7.23 -4.18
N TYR A 12 -0.43 -7.19 -3.10
CA TYR A 12 0.57 -6.15 -2.96
C TYR A 12 1.73 -6.40 -3.92
N VAL A 13 2.25 -5.33 -4.51
CA VAL A 13 3.40 -5.36 -5.42
C VAL A 13 4.69 -5.06 -4.67
N LEU A 14 5.82 -5.60 -5.14
CA LEU A 14 7.15 -5.35 -4.57
C LEU A 14 7.41 -3.84 -4.53
N GLY A 15 7.89 -3.35 -3.39
CA GLY A 15 8.15 -1.93 -3.14
C GLY A 15 6.89 -1.10 -2.87
N GLU A 16 5.69 -1.68 -2.87
CA GLU A 16 4.47 -0.95 -2.54
C GLU A 16 4.47 -0.49 -1.09
N ALA A 17 4.11 0.77 -0.87
CA ALA A 17 4.01 1.34 0.46
C ALA A 17 2.73 0.81 1.14
N VAL A 18 2.92 0.11 2.24
CA VAL A 18 1.86 -0.48 3.04
C VAL A 18 1.93 0.01 4.47
N ARG A 19 0.81 -0.08 5.17
CA ARG A 19 0.71 0.23 6.58
C ARG A 19 0.19 -0.98 7.32
N ASP A 20 0.88 -1.37 8.39
CA ASP A 20 0.34 -2.34 9.33
C ASP A 20 -0.80 -1.68 10.12
N LYS A 21 -2.01 -2.26 10.08
CA LYS A 21 -3.19 -1.73 10.79
C LYS A 21 -3.04 -1.81 12.30
N ARG A 22 -2.25 -2.76 12.81
CA ARG A 22 -2.12 -3.01 14.25
C ARG A 22 -1.18 -2.00 14.90
N THR A 23 -0.06 -1.71 14.25
CA THR A 23 0.97 -0.78 14.75
C THR A 23 0.86 0.61 14.15
N GLY A 24 0.18 0.75 13.00
CA GLY A 24 0.16 1.96 12.21
C GLY A 24 1.50 2.26 11.52
N GLN A 25 2.47 1.35 11.56
CA GLN A 25 3.81 1.54 11.01
C GLN A 25 3.77 1.47 9.48
N LYS A 26 4.44 2.42 8.82
CA LYS A 26 4.65 2.40 7.36
C LYS A 26 5.79 1.44 7.03
N MET A 27 5.57 0.59 6.04
CA MET A 27 6.48 -0.45 5.58
C MET A 27 6.42 -0.55 4.05
N TYR A 28 7.32 -1.34 3.46
CA TYR A 28 7.36 -1.61 2.03
C TYR A 28 7.35 -3.11 1.79
N VAL A 29 6.67 -3.54 0.73
CA VAL A 29 6.59 -4.96 0.37
C VAL A 29 7.94 -5.42 -0.19
N ASP A 30 8.49 -6.53 0.33
CA ASP A 30 9.78 -7.13 -0.05
C ASP A 30 9.62 -8.32 -1.02
N ALA A 31 8.39 -8.85 -1.19
CA ALA A 31 8.13 -9.93 -2.14
C ALA A 31 6.75 -9.82 -2.80
N THR A 32 6.71 -9.97 -4.12
CA THR A 32 5.45 -10.12 -4.88
C THR A 32 4.88 -11.52 -4.64
N TRP A 33 3.69 -11.55 -4.02
CA TRP A 33 2.74 -12.67 -4.12
C TRP A 33 3.02 -13.92 -3.27
N SER A 34 2.92 -13.76 -1.94
CA SER A 34 2.77 -14.85 -0.98
C SER A 34 1.55 -14.58 -0.07
N LEU A 35 0.92 -15.64 0.46
CA LEU A 35 -0.16 -15.52 1.47
C LEU A 35 0.33 -14.81 2.76
N GLU A 36 1.62 -14.97 3.05
CA GLU A 36 2.38 -14.21 4.04
C GLU A 36 3.22 -13.16 3.30
N ILE A 37 2.94 -11.88 3.53
CA ILE A 37 3.68 -10.81 2.86
C ILE A 37 4.92 -10.51 3.68
N LYS A 38 6.08 -10.65 3.05
CA LYS A 38 7.34 -10.15 3.59
C LYS A 38 7.36 -8.64 3.39
N CYS A 39 7.23 -7.89 4.47
CA CYS A 39 7.35 -6.44 4.52
C CYS A 39 8.69 -6.06 5.14
N VAL A 40 9.29 -4.96 4.70
CA VAL A 40 10.50 -4.40 5.29
C VAL A 40 10.20 -3.00 5.81
N TYR A 41 10.73 -2.68 6.98
CA TYR A 41 10.73 -1.31 7.52
C TYR A 41 12.14 -0.91 7.92
N TYR A 42 12.40 0.39 7.91
CA TYR A 42 13.64 0.95 8.42
C TYR A 42 13.48 1.22 9.92
N ASP A 43 14.34 0.60 10.72
CA ASP A 43 14.44 0.86 12.15
C ASP A 43 15.53 1.91 12.42
N PRO A 44 15.15 3.15 12.81
CA PRO A 44 16.11 4.21 13.07
C PRO A 44 16.96 3.98 14.33
N VAL A 45 16.54 3.08 15.22
CA VAL A 45 17.29 2.77 16.45
C VAL A 45 18.47 1.85 16.14
N THR A 46 18.26 0.88 15.26
CA THR A 46 19.29 -0.10 14.89
C THR A 46 19.98 0.20 13.56
N ASP A 47 19.54 1.25 12.85
CA ASP A 47 20.01 1.66 11.51
C ASP A 47 19.97 0.50 10.50
N LYS A 48 18.90 -0.29 10.55
CA LYS A 48 18.76 -1.53 9.76
C LYS A 48 17.39 -1.65 9.13
N LEU A 49 17.37 -2.33 7.99
CA LEU A 49 16.15 -2.80 7.35
C LEU A 49 15.72 -4.12 8.00
N VAL A 50 14.60 -4.08 8.73
CA VAL A 50 14.05 -5.24 9.42
C VAL A 50 12.93 -5.83 8.58
N LYS A 51 13.02 -7.13 8.30
CA LYS A 51 12.00 -7.89 7.56
C LYS A 51 10.98 -8.49 8.53
N LEU A 52 9.70 -8.34 8.24
CA LEU A 52 8.59 -8.94 8.96
C LEU A 52 7.67 -9.68 7.99
N GLU A 53 7.14 -10.79 8.46
CA GLU A 53 6.03 -11.48 7.81
C GLU A 53 4.73 -10.95 8.41
N VAL A 54 3.96 -10.22 7.59
CA VAL A 54 2.68 -9.65 7.99
C VAL A 54 1.58 -10.25 7.11
N PRO A 55 0.47 -10.73 7.70
CA PRO A 55 -0.66 -11.24 6.94
C PRO A 55 -1.25 -10.16 6.03
N TYR A 56 -1.65 -10.55 4.82
CA TYR A 56 -2.26 -9.66 3.84
C TYR A 56 -3.43 -8.82 4.42
N GLU A 57 -4.26 -9.45 5.26
CA GLU A 57 -5.47 -8.84 5.85
C GLU A 57 -5.16 -7.72 6.85
N ALA A 58 -4.01 -7.81 7.50
CA ALA A 58 -3.53 -6.83 8.49
C ALA A 58 -2.87 -5.61 7.83
N LEU A 59 -2.61 -5.65 6.52
CA LEU A 59 -2.03 -4.55 5.78
C LEU A 59 -3.11 -3.66 5.15
N GLU A 60 -2.77 -2.39 5.00
CA GLU A 60 -3.54 -1.40 4.26
C GLU A 60 -2.64 -0.70 3.24
N LYS A 61 -3.14 -0.48 2.02
CA LYS A 61 -2.41 0.26 0.99
C LYS A 61 -2.33 1.73 1.37
N VAL A 62 -1.11 2.28 1.40
CA VAL A 62 -0.92 3.72 1.56
C VAL A 62 -1.07 4.33 0.19
N GLU A 63 -2.31 4.67 -0.19
CA GLU A 63 -2.55 5.43 -1.41
C GLU A 63 -1.98 6.84 -1.22
N GLU A 64 -0.81 7.07 -1.80
CA GLU A 64 -0.28 8.42 -1.93
C GLU A 64 -1.18 9.14 -2.93
N ARG A 65 -2.24 9.77 -2.43
CA ARG A 65 -3.13 10.62 -3.21
C ARG A 65 -2.27 11.73 -3.84
N ARG A 66 -1.78 11.48 -5.05
CA ARG A 66 -1.47 12.52 -6.00
C ARG A 66 -2.80 13.24 -6.24
N LYS A 67 -3.04 14.31 -5.48
CA LYS A 67 -4.01 15.34 -5.88
C LYS A 67 -3.49 15.90 -7.20
N VAL A 68 -3.78 15.23 -8.31
CA VAL A 68 -3.68 15.84 -9.62
C VAL A 68 -4.79 16.89 -9.59
N ARG A 69 -4.40 18.14 -9.33
CA ARG A 69 -5.29 19.28 -9.51
C ARG A 69 -5.50 19.36 -11.02
N THR A 70 -6.49 18.62 -11.53
CA THR A 70 -6.97 18.78 -12.90
C THR A 70 -7.58 20.16 -12.99
N GLU A 71 -6.76 21.16 -13.30
CA GLU A 71 -7.24 22.48 -13.65
C GLU A 71 -8.05 22.35 -14.95
N PHE A 72 -9.35 22.55 -14.80
CA PHE A 72 -10.28 22.83 -15.88
C PHE A 72 -9.67 23.86 -16.83
N ARG A 73 -9.36 23.44 -18.06
CA ARG A 73 -9.31 24.38 -19.17
C ARG A 73 -10.55 24.15 -20.03
N ASN A 74 -11.61 24.87 -19.67
CA ASN A 74 -12.58 25.31 -20.66
C ASN A 74 -11.86 26.35 -21.54
N GLU A 75 -11.59 26.02 -22.79
CA GLU A 75 -11.22 26.96 -23.85
C GLU A 75 -12.33 26.79 -24.91
N VAL A 76 -13.42 27.52 -24.73
CA VAL A 76 -13.79 28.74 -25.48
C VAL A 76 -14.07 28.45 -26.96
N SER A 77 -15.34 28.65 -27.29
CA SER A 77 -15.97 28.97 -28.57
C SER A 77 -15.09 29.10 -29.83
N ASP A 78 -15.50 28.38 -30.88
CA ASP A 78 -15.73 28.93 -32.22
C ASP A 78 -16.96 28.22 -32.84
#